data_AF-A0A179UIS0-F1
#
_entry.id   AF-A0A179UIS0-F1
#
_cell.length_a   1.000
_cell.length_b   1.000
_cell.length_c   1.000
_cell.angle_alpha   90.00
_cell.angle_beta   90.00
_cell.angle_gamma   90.00
#
_symmetry.space_group_name_H-M   'P 1'
#
loop_
_entity.id
_entity.type
_entity.pdbx_description
1 polymer ?
#
loop_
_entity_poly.entity_id
_entity_poly.type
_entity_poly.pdbx_seq_one_letter_code
_entity_poly.pdbx_strand_id
1 'polypeptide(L)'
;MRGPGWNWRISTIPLLPKSVSSHLDPLSRGVRKPEIMNLSNTKSAAKSALFQMTWSYLGLDALKVIMMLDPYFWGVVSSPPPFPLDSFGTFGNITTQAYRLLLSVMGVICAVECTAWAISLLSLSISLWVPFARTWTSIPIEAPWLYPKIFGPCFSSLLDHGLIGFWSKWWHQVFRFNFLQPSNWIYAHLPQRLQKPFVRQSLQLYIAFGLSGLLHAAGSYTQLAPTKPFPNLFLFFFLQAPAIMFQDFVAKNIVTLLPFNPPRWLRRSTNFIFVVTWAFLIGPLGADDFAKGGIWLVEPVPLSPIRGLGFGAEGQGWWCWKGQAFKQWRGEKWWDVGIRIM
;
A
#
# COMPACT_ATOMS: atom_id res chain seq x y z
N MET A 1 2.42 16.15 14.97
CA MET A 1 3.80 15.60 14.82
C MET A 1 4.34 16.03 13.47
N ARG A 2 5.60 16.50 13.37
CA ARG A 2 6.22 16.82 12.07
C ARG A 2 6.42 15.51 11.27
N GLY A 3 5.93 15.49 10.04
CA GLY A 3 5.81 14.27 9.22
C GLY A 3 7.06 13.90 8.41
N PRO A 4 6.91 12.99 7.42
CA PRO A 4 7.96 12.65 6.47
C PRO A 4 8.52 13.90 5.79
N GLY A 5 9.85 13.96 5.65
CA GLY A 5 10.57 15.12 5.11
C GLY A 5 11.12 16.07 6.18
N TRP A 6 10.45 16.22 7.33
CA TRP A 6 10.89 17.12 8.42
C TRP A 6 11.88 16.46 9.37
N ASN A 7 11.43 15.46 10.12
CA ASN A 7 12.27 14.82 11.15
C ASN A 7 13.00 13.59 10.59
N TRP A 8 12.55 13.11 9.43
CA TRP A 8 13.03 11.89 8.83
C TRP A 8 12.72 11.82 7.34
N ARG A 9 13.58 11.15 6.57
CA ARG A 9 13.43 11.03 5.12
C ARG A 9 13.94 9.69 4.63
N ILE A 10 13.22 9.12 3.65
CA ILE A 10 13.70 8.01 2.81
C ILE A 10 13.94 8.54 1.39
N SER A 11 14.75 7.84 0.60
CA SER A 11 15.18 8.29 -0.74
C SER A 11 14.04 8.58 -1.72
N THR A 12 12.87 7.96 -1.50
CA THR A 12 11.67 8.07 -2.35
C THR A 12 10.78 9.26 -1.98
N ILE A 13 11.01 9.91 -0.84
CA ILE A 13 10.28 11.11 -0.43
C ILE A 13 11.03 12.34 -0.97
N PRO A 14 10.35 13.27 -1.66
CA PRO A 14 10.97 14.48 -2.19
C PRO A 14 11.62 15.30 -1.06
N LEU A 15 12.64 16.09 -1.43
CA LEU A 15 13.25 17.02 -0.49
C LEU A 15 12.24 18.07 -0.07
N LEU A 16 12.31 18.49 1.20
CA LEU A 16 11.62 19.70 1.61
C LEU A 16 12.16 20.90 0.82
N PRO A 17 11.32 21.91 0.54
CA PRO A 17 11.80 23.19 0.03
C PRO A 17 12.94 23.73 0.91
N LYS A 18 13.91 24.39 0.29
CA LYS A 18 15.11 24.89 0.99
C LYS A 18 14.77 25.80 2.17
N SER A 19 13.73 26.60 2.01
CA SER A 19 13.08 27.42 3.04
C SER A 19 12.67 26.62 4.28
N VAL A 20 11.97 25.49 4.14
CA VAL A 20 11.59 24.64 5.27
C VAL A 20 12.81 23.92 5.87
N SER A 21 13.73 23.45 5.02
CA SER A 21 14.89 22.68 5.49
C SER A 21 15.90 23.52 6.27
N SER A 22 16.07 24.80 5.94
CA SER A 22 16.95 25.70 6.69
C SER A 22 16.42 25.93 8.11
N HIS A 23 15.10 25.94 8.32
CA HIS A 23 14.49 26.02 9.65
C HIS A 23 14.76 24.80 10.56
N LEU A 24 15.31 23.71 10.03
CA LEU A 24 15.62 22.49 10.77
C LEU A 24 17.11 22.37 11.13
N ASP A 25 17.96 23.25 10.59
CA ASP A 25 19.40 23.25 10.85
C ASP A 25 19.73 24.13 12.07
N PRO A 26 20.25 23.56 13.19
CA PRO A 26 20.58 24.31 14.40
C PRO A 26 21.59 25.44 14.19
N LEU A 27 22.38 25.36 13.10
CA LEU A 27 23.43 26.32 12.77
C LEU A 27 22.93 27.49 11.90
N SER A 28 21.68 27.47 11.45
CA SER A 28 21.11 28.53 10.61
C SER A 28 20.71 29.76 11.44
N ARG A 29 21.66 30.68 11.67
CA ARG A 29 21.39 32.01 12.28
C ARG A 29 20.70 32.99 11.31
N GLY A 30 19.87 32.50 10.40
CA GLY A 30 19.13 33.32 9.43
C GLY A 30 17.81 33.80 10.01
N VAL A 31 17.44 35.06 9.74
CA VAL A 31 16.13 35.63 10.09
C VAL A 31 15.00 34.68 9.66
N ARG A 32 14.16 34.30 10.62
CA ARG A 32 12.97 33.45 10.44
C ARG A 32 11.98 34.14 9.49
N LYS A 33 12.16 33.99 8.17
CA LYS A 33 11.16 34.39 7.18
C LYS A 33 10.13 33.27 7.04
N PRO A 34 8.84 33.50 7.36
CA PRO A 34 7.81 32.53 7.06
C PRO A 34 7.79 32.27 5.55
N GLU A 35 7.83 31.00 5.15
CA GLU A 35 7.68 30.65 3.74
C GLU A 35 6.28 31.07 3.29
N ILE A 36 6.23 32.01 2.34
CA ILE A 36 4.98 32.39 1.70
C ILE A 36 4.63 31.26 0.73
N MET A 37 3.74 30.39 1.19
CA MET A 37 3.11 29.34 0.40
C MET A 37 2.51 29.93 -0.88
N ASN A 38 2.99 29.48 -2.05
CA ASN A 38 2.38 29.89 -3.31
C ASN A 38 1.06 29.14 -3.52
N LEU A 39 -0.06 29.86 -3.41
CA LEU A 39 -1.39 29.30 -3.61
C LEU A 39 -1.60 28.76 -5.03
N SER A 40 -0.86 29.23 -6.04
CA SER A 40 -0.94 28.65 -7.39
C SER A 40 -0.42 27.22 -7.42
N ASN A 41 0.66 26.94 -6.69
CA ASN A 41 1.20 25.59 -6.52
C ASN A 41 0.21 24.70 -5.74
N THR A 42 -0.44 25.25 -4.71
CA THR A 42 -1.47 24.56 -3.94
C THR A 42 -2.67 24.19 -4.83
N LYS A 43 -3.16 25.14 -5.65
CA LYS A 43 -4.25 24.91 -6.61
C LYS A 43 -3.88 23.87 -7.68
N SER A 44 -2.66 23.93 -8.20
CA SER A 44 -2.15 22.94 -9.16
C SER A 44 -2.10 21.54 -8.54
N ALA A 45 -1.60 21.43 -7.31
CA ALA A 45 -1.56 20.18 -6.57
C ALA A 45 -2.97 19.63 -6.28
N ALA A 46 -3.93 20.48 -5.90
CA ALA A 46 -5.32 20.08 -5.69
C ALA A 46 -5.96 19.55 -6.99
N LYS A 47 -5.71 20.20 -8.13
CA LYS A 47 -6.16 19.70 -9.45
C LYS A 47 -5.54 18.35 -9.80
N SER A 48 -4.24 18.18 -9.53
CA SER A 48 -3.55 16.92 -9.75
C SER A 48 -4.11 15.81 -8.85
N ALA A 49 -4.34 16.11 -7.57
CA ALA A 49 -4.95 15.17 -6.62
C ALA A 49 -6.36 14.77 -7.05
N LEU A 50 -7.20 15.72 -7.50
CA LEU A 50 -8.52 15.42 -8.06
C LEU A 50 -8.42 14.48 -9.26
N PHE A 51 -7.54 14.77 -10.21
CA PHE A 51 -7.35 13.91 -11.39
C PHE A 51 -6.93 12.48 -11.02
N GLN A 52 -5.95 12.34 -10.12
CA GLN A 52 -5.47 11.03 -9.67
C GLN A 52 -6.51 10.27 -8.85
N MET A 53 -7.25 10.97 -7.98
CA MET A 53 -8.36 10.41 -7.22
C MET A 53 -9.43 9.87 -8.18
N THR A 54 -9.85 10.66 -9.18
CA THR A 54 -10.86 10.23 -10.15
C THR A 54 -10.42 8.97 -10.90
N TRP A 55 -9.18 8.90 -11.36
CA TRP A 55 -8.70 7.72 -12.09
C TRP A 55 -8.64 6.47 -11.20
N SER A 56 -8.16 6.63 -9.96
CA SER A 56 -8.09 5.55 -8.98
C SER A 56 -9.49 5.07 -8.57
N TYR A 57 -10.45 6.00 -8.46
CA TYR A 57 -11.85 5.73 -8.17
C TYR A 57 -12.51 4.93 -9.30
N LEU A 58 -12.37 5.37 -10.55
CA LEU A 58 -12.92 4.66 -11.72
C LEU A 58 -12.28 3.27 -11.88
N GLY A 59 -10.98 3.15 -11.63
CA GLY A 59 -10.30 1.86 -11.58
C GLY A 59 -10.86 0.95 -10.50
N LEU A 60 -11.11 1.49 -9.30
CA LEU A 60 -11.71 0.74 -8.19
C LEU A 60 -13.15 0.29 -8.51
N ASP A 61 -13.95 1.17 -9.14
CA ASP A 61 -15.31 0.86 -9.60
C ASP A 61 -15.31 -0.29 -10.62
N ALA A 62 -14.42 -0.23 -11.62
CA ALA A 62 -14.29 -1.27 -12.63
C ALA A 62 -13.86 -2.60 -12.02
N LEU A 63 -12.83 -2.58 -11.16
CA LEU A 63 -12.33 -3.75 -10.47
C LEU A 63 -13.40 -4.38 -9.59
N LYS A 64 -14.21 -3.57 -8.89
CA LYS A 64 -15.32 -4.08 -8.08
C LYS A 64 -16.34 -4.84 -8.92
N VAL A 65 -16.77 -4.27 -10.04
CA VAL A 65 -17.73 -4.94 -10.93
C VAL A 65 -17.14 -6.25 -11.48
N ILE A 66 -15.87 -6.26 -11.88
CA ILE A 66 -15.21 -7.49 -12.35
C ILE A 66 -15.12 -8.53 -11.22
N MET A 67 -14.69 -8.13 -10.02
CA MET A 67 -14.56 -9.00 -8.86
C MET A 67 -15.92 -9.59 -8.44
N MET A 68 -17.02 -8.88 -8.64
CA MET A 68 -18.36 -9.40 -8.35
C MET A 68 -18.73 -10.61 -9.22
N LEU A 69 -18.09 -10.82 -10.37
CA LEU A 69 -18.40 -11.94 -11.26
C LEU A 69 -17.76 -13.26 -10.82
N ASP A 70 -16.83 -13.22 -9.86
CA ASP A 70 -16.08 -14.39 -9.41
C ASP A 70 -16.34 -14.67 -7.91
N PRO A 71 -16.95 -15.83 -7.57
CA PRO A 71 -17.26 -16.21 -6.18
C PRO A 71 -16.06 -16.20 -5.23
N TYR A 72 -14.84 -16.29 -5.75
CA TYR A 72 -13.63 -16.11 -4.95
C TYR A 72 -13.65 -14.79 -4.17
N PHE A 73 -14.02 -13.69 -4.80
CA PHE A 73 -14.06 -12.38 -4.13
C PHE A 73 -15.24 -12.25 -3.16
N TRP A 74 -16.16 -13.20 -3.15
CA TRP A 74 -17.23 -13.28 -2.16
C TRP A 74 -16.80 -14.04 -0.89
N GLY A 75 -15.57 -14.57 -0.87
CA GLY A 75 -15.01 -15.37 0.21
C GLY A 75 -14.98 -16.87 -0.06
N VAL A 76 -15.48 -17.33 -1.21
CA VAL A 76 -15.45 -18.74 -1.60
C VAL A 76 -14.12 -19.07 -2.29
N VAL A 77 -13.03 -19.13 -1.52
CA VAL A 77 -11.68 -19.31 -2.09
C VAL A 77 -11.47 -20.63 -2.82
N SER A 78 -12.28 -21.65 -2.48
CA SER A 78 -12.25 -22.96 -3.13
C SER A 78 -13.07 -22.98 -4.43
N SER A 79 -13.57 -21.84 -4.87
CA SER A 79 -14.35 -21.75 -6.11
C SER A 79 -13.51 -22.16 -7.32
N PRO A 80 -14.09 -22.94 -8.25
CA PRO A 80 -13.40 -23.34 -9.47
C PRO A 80 -13.08 -22.12 -10.35
N PRO A 81 -12.24 -22.30 -11.39
CA PRO A 81 -12.06 -21.30 -12.43
C PRO A 81 -13.42 -20.80 -12.98
N PRO A 82 -13.59 -19.48 -13.20
CA PRO A 82 -14.78 -18.96 -13.86
C PRO A 82 -14.72 -19.27 -15.36
N PHE A 83 -15.87 -19.37 -16.02
CA PHE A 83 -15.95 -19.46 -17.48
C PHE A 83 -15.29 -18.22 -18.15
N PRO A 84 -14.49 -18.38 -19.22
CA PRO A 84 -14.18 -19.62 -19.95
C PRO A 84 -12.93 -20.36 -19.45
N LEU A 85 -12.33 -19.94 -18.32
CA LEU A 85 -11.07 -20.52 -17.81
C LEU A 85 -11.25 -21.97 -17.32
N ASP A 86 -12.45 -22.33 -16.88
CA ASP A 86 -12.85 -23.69 -16.53
C ASP A 86 -12.56 -24.73 -17.62
N SER A 87 -12.67 -24.32 -18.88
CA SER A 87 -12.53 -25.19 -20.04
C SER A 87 -11.07 -25.57 -20.35
N PHE A 88 -10.08 -24.92 -19.71
CA PHE A 88 -8.65 -25.12 -20.00
C PHE A 88 -7.91 -26.00 -18.97
N GLY A 89 -8.63 -26.69 -18.08
CA GLY A 89 -8.04 -27.63 -17.11
C GLY A 89 -6.95 -27.00 -16.22
N THR A 90 -5.78 -27.63 -16.11
CA THR A 90 -4.66 -27.14 -15.27
C THR A 90 -4.18 -25.75 -15.66
N PHE A 91 -4.14 -25.44 -16.96
CA PHE A 91 -3.79 -24.11 -17.42
C PHE A 91 -4.83 -23.07 -16.98
N GLY A 92 -6.11 -23.46 -16.99
CA GLY A 92 -7.22 -22.71 -16.41
C GLY A 92 -7.00 -22.37 -14.94
N ASN A 93 -6.54 -23.31 -14.12
CA ASN A 93 -6.24 -23.09 -12.70
C ASN A 93 -5.09 -22.10 -12.47
N ILE A 94 -3.98 -22.26 -13.22
CA ILE A 94 -2.82 -21.35 -13.11
C ILE A 94 -3.20 -19.93 -13.51
N THR A 95 -3.92 -19.81 -14.64
CA THR A 95 -4.43 -18.53 -15.14
C THR A 95 -5.42 -17.93 -14.15
N THR A 96 -6.24 -18.77 -13.51
CA THR A 96 -7.20 -18.36 -12.50
C THR A 96 -6.54 -17.72 -11.30
N GLN A 97 -5.54 -18.39 -10.75
CA GLN A 97 -4.75 -17.84 -9.66
C GLN A 97 -4.06 -16.55 -10.06
N ALA A 98 -3.45 -16.49 -11.26
CA ALA A 98 -2.77 -15.29 -11.74
C ALA A 98 -3.72 -14.08 -11.84
N TYR A 99 -4.92 -14.25 -12.41
CA TYR A 99 -5.87 -13.13 -12.48
C TYR A 99 -6.41 -12.76 -11.10
N ARG A 100 -6.71 -13.72 -10.21
CA ARG A 100 -7.22 -13.43 -8.85
C ARG A 100 -6.20 -12.62 -8.05
N LEU A 101 -4.92 -13.00 -8.13
CA LEU A 101 -3.81 -12.26 -7.53
C LEU A 101 -3.65 -10.88 -8.15
N LEU A 102 -3.73 -10.77 -9.48
CA LEU A 102 -3.63 -9.49 -10.19
C LEU A 102 -4.77 -8.54 -9.81
N LEU A 103 -6.02 -8.99 -9.81
CA LEU A 103 -7.16 -8.20 -9.39
C LEU A 103 -7.03 -7.79 -7.93
N SER A 104 -6.61 -8.70 -7.04
CA SER A 104 -6.39 -8.39 -5.62
C SER A 104 -5.36 -7.29 -5.43
N VAL A 105 -4.18 -7.37 -6.07
CA VAL A 105 -3.16 -6.33 -5.94
C VAL A 105 -3.60 -5.00 -6.56
N MET A 106 -4.28 -5.04 -7.72
CA MET A 106 -4.81 -3.83 -8.35
C MET A 106 -5.90 -3.18 -7.51
N GLY A 107 -6.78 -3.97 -6.88
CA GLY A 107 -7.80 -3.50 -5.96
C GLY A 107 -7.19 -2.76 -4.77
N VAL A 108 -6.15 -3.34 -4.14
CA VAL A 108 -5.42 -2.67 -3.06
C VAL A 108 -4.77 -1.37 -3.54
N ILE A 109 -4.10 -1.38 -4.70
CA ILE A 109 -3.44 -0.18 -5.25
C ILE A 109 -4.47 0.93 -5.51
N CYS A 110 -5.56 0.63 -6.22
CA CYS A 110 -6.61 1.61 -6.51
C CYS A 110 -7.26 2.15 -5.23
N ALA A 111 -7.54 1.29 -4.24
CA ALA A 111 -8.10 1.72 -2.97
C ALA A 111 -7.14 2.66 -2.21
N VAL A 112 -5.87 2.27 -2.07
CA VAL A 112 -4.86 3.05 -1.35
C VAL A 112 -4.58 4.39 -2.03
N GLU A 113 -4.41 4.41 -3.36
CA GLU A 113 -4.23 5.64 -4.14
C GLU A 113 -5.47 6.53 -4.02
N CYS A 114 -6.67 5.97 -4.18
CA CYS A 114 -7.92 6.73 -4.07
C CYS A 114 -8.03 7.40 -2.69
N THR A 115 -7.79 6.67 -1.60
CA THR A 115 -7.81 7.23 -0.25
C THR A 115 -6.74 8.31 -0.05
N ALA A 116 -5.52 8.07 -0.53
CA ALA A 116 -4.42 9.03 -0.39
C ALA A 116 -4.71 10.35 -1.11
N TRP A 117 -5.18 10.27 -2.35
CA TRP A 117 -5.52 11.43 -3.15
C TRP A 117 -6.78 12.12 -2.62
N ALA A 118 -7.75 11.39 -2.06
CA ALA A 118 -8.91 11.97 -1.40
C ALA A 118 -8.50 12.80 -0.17
N ILE A 119 -7.61 12.28 0.68
CA ILE A 119 -7.07 13.03 1.84
C ILE A 119 -6.32 14.27 1.36
N SER A 120 -5.46 14.12 0.35
CA SER A 120 -4.68 15.23 -0.21
C SER A 120 -5.58 16.31 -0.80
N LEU A 121 -6.59 15.91 -1.58
CA LEU A 121 -7.57 16.80 -2.18
C LEU A 121 -8.37 17.52 -1.10
N LEU A 122 -8.83 16.81 -0.07
CA LEU A 122 -9.59 17.38 1.04
C LEU A 122 -8.77 18.44 1.76
N SER A 123 -7.55 18.11 2.18
CA SER A 123 -6.70 19.04 2.94
C SER A 123 -6.29 20.26 2.11
N LEU A 124 -5.88 20.06 0.85
CA LEU A 124 -5.52 21.17 -0.04
C LEU A 124 -6.74 22.03 -0.37
N SER A 125 -7.91 21.44 -0.59
CA SER A 125 -9.15 22.19 -0.87
C SER A 125 -9.60 22.99 0.35
N ILE A 126 -9.64 22.39 1.54
CA ILE A 126 -9.95 23.12 2.78
C ILE A 126 -9.01 24.33 2.93
N SER A 127 -7.71 24.15 2.68
CA SER A 127 -6.75 25.25 2.77
C SER A 127 -7.00 26.39 1.78
N LEU A 128 -7.59 26.10 0.61
CA LEU A 128 -7.91 27.09 -0.43
C LEU A 128 -9.24 27.80 -0.18
N TRP A 129 -10.26 27.04 0.21
CA TRP A 129 -11.64 27.53 0.39
C TRP A 129 -11.89 28.12 1.78
N VAL A 130 -11.13 27.69 2.78
CA VAL A 130 -11.26 28.10 4.18
C VAL A 130 -9.90 28.63 4.66
N PRO A 131 -9.53 29.88 4.36
CA PRO A 131 -8.18 30.39 4.63
C PRO A 131 -7.78 30.33 6.10
N PHE A 132 -8.74 30.45 7.02
CA PHE A 132 -8.47 30.35 8.46
C PHE A 132 -8.15 28.92 8.91
N ALA A 133 -8.48 27.88 8.14
CA ALA A 133 -8.12 26.51 8.48
C ALA A 133 -6.59 26.29 8.49
N ARG A 134 -5.83 27.17 7.82
CA ARG A 134 -4.36 27.17 7.85
C ARG A 134 -3.80 27.47 9.24
N THR A 135 -4.56 28.16 10.09
CA THR A 135 -4.15 28.46 11.47
C THR A 135 -4.56 27.37 12.46
N TRP A 136 -5.42 26.42 12.06
CA TRP A 136 -5.86 25.31 12.92
C TRP A 136 -4.73 24.35 13.27
N THR A 137 -3.70 24.28 12.43
CA THR A 137 -2.59 23.38 12.66
C THR A 137 -1.27 24.11 12.48
N SER A 138 -0.24 23.69 13.22
CA SER A 138 1.12 24.21 13.07
C SER A 138 1.84 23.66 11.83
N ILE A 139 1.19 22.78 11.07
CA ILE A 139 1.69 22.18 9.84
C ILE A 139 0.98 22.87 8.67
N PRO A 140 1.69 23.33 7.63
CA PRO A 140 1.07 24.05 6.53
C PRO A 140 0.25 23.10 5.65
N ILE A 141 -1.02 22.85 5.98
CA ILE A 141 -1.89 21.89 5.28
C ILE A 141 -2.03 22.17 3.77
N GLU A 142 -1.79 23.42 3.38
CA GLU A 142 -1.72 23.90 1.99
C GLU A 142 -0.48 23.39 1.23
N ALA A 143 0.53 22.84 1.91
CA ALA A 143 1.80 22.45 1.32
C ALA A 143 1.70 21.15 0.50
N PRO A 144 1.91 21.18 -0.83
CA PRO A 144 1.82 19.97 -1.66
C PRO A 144 2.79 18.86 -1.26
N TRP A 145 3.96 19.21 -0.73
CA TRP A 145 4.99 18.24 -0.33
C TRP A 145 4.64 17.43 0.93
N LEU A 146 3.57 17.79 1.66
CA LEU A 146 3.03 16.96 2.74
C LEU A 146 2.34 15.70 2.23
N TYR A 147 1.99 15.68 0.95
CA TYR A 147 1.22 14.61 0.32
C TYR A 147 2.08 13.90 -0.75
N PRO A 148 3.17 13.22 -0.36
CA PRO A 148 4.00 12.49 -1.32
C PRO A 148 3.22 11.29 -1.89
N LYS A 149 3.64 10.84 -3.07
CA LYS A 149 3.10 9.62 -3.68
C LYS A 149 3.34 8.42 -2.76
N ILE A 150 2.33 7.57 -2.62
CA ILE A 150 2.43 6.34 -1.82
C ILE A 150 3.24 5.26 -2.56
N PHE A 151 3.12 5.22 -3.88
CA PHE A 151 3.85 4.29 -4.73
C PHE A 151 4.98 4.98 -5.50
N GLY A 152 6.12 4.31 -5.57
CA GLY A 152 7.27 4.74 -6.38
C GLY A 152 7.15 4.34 -7.86
N PRO A 153 8.25 4.39 -8.64
CA PRO A 153 8.25 3.90 -10.00
C PRO A 153 8.29 2.35 -10.03
N CYS A 154 7.20 1.71 -10.44
CA CYS A 154 7.05 0.25 -10.41
C CYS A 154 8.13 -0.48 -11.22
N PHE A 155 8.16 -0.27 -12.54
CA PHE A 155 9.01 -1.06 -13.43
C PHE A 155 10.50 -0.96 -13.12
N SER A 156 11.05 0.24 -12.89
CA SER A 156 12.47 0.37 -12.54
C SER A 156 12.78 -0.25 -11.19
N SER A 157 11.87 -0.17 -10.22
CA SER A 157 12.04 -0.82 -8.91
C SER A 157 12.12 -2.34 -9.04
N LEU A 158 11.21 -2.96 -9.78
CA LEU A 158 11.20 -4.42 -9.96
C LEU A 158 12.34 -4.90 -10.86
N LEU A 159 12.52 -4.27 -12.03
CA LEU A 159 13.48 -4.74 -13.04
C LEU A 159 14.93 -4.52 -12.58
N ASP A 160 15.26 -3.35 -12.00
CA ASP A 160 16.64 -3.04 -11.63
C ASP A 160 17.01 -3.54 -10.22
N HIS A 161 16.04 -3.77 -9.34
CA HIS A 161 16.30 -4.10 -7.93
C HIS A 161 15.57 -5.35 -7.41
N GLY A 162 14.80 -6.06 -8.24
CA GLY A 162 14.14 -7.30 -7.84
C GLY A 162 13.15 -7.13 -6.69
N LEU A 163 13.09 -8.14 -5.82
CA LEU A 163 12.11 -8.20 -4.72
C LEU A 163 12.36 -7.13 -3.66
N ILE A 164 13.63 -6.83 -3.34
CA ILE A 164 13.93 -5.70 -2.45
C ILE A 164 13.51 -4.36 -3.06
N GLY A 165 13.62 -4.23 -4.39
CA GLY A 165 13.13 -3.06 -5.11
C GLY A 165 11.62 -2.86 -4.98
N PHE A 166 10.86 -3.92 -5.20
CA PHE A 166 9.41 -3.95 -5.03
C PHE A 166 9.01 -3.35 -3.67
N TRP A 167 9.57 -3.87 -2.57
CA TRP A 167 9.17 -3.46 -1.22
C TRP A 167 9.80 -2.14 -0.76
N SER A 168 11.06 -1.89 -1.09
CA SER A 168 11.79 -0.73 -0.56
C SER A 168 11.66 0.54 -1.42
N LYS A 169 11.26 0.43 -2.69
CA LYS A 169 11.20 1.57 -3.62
C LYS A 169 9.82 1.81 -4.22
N TRP A 170 9.01 0.76 -4.40
CA TRP A 170 7.70 0.90 -5.02
C TRP A 170 6.55 0.85 -4.00
N TRP A 171 6.42 -0.25 -3.24
CA TRP A 171 5.26 -0.50 -2.39
C TRP A 171 5.20 0.40 -1.16
N HIS A 172 4.04 1.00 -0.86
CA HIS A 172 3.69 1.63 0.43
C HIS A 172 4.81 2.49 1.09
N GLN A 173 5.35 3.45 0.36
CA GLN A 173 6.57 4.18 0.75
C GLN A 173 6.42 4.98 2.05
N VAL A 174 5.22 5.44 2.38
CA VAL A 174 4.95 6.23 3.59
C VAL A 174 5.22 5.44 4.88
N PHE A 175 5.00 4.12 4.88
CA PHE A 175 5.20 3.28 6.07
C PHE A 175 6.65 2.88 6.30
N ARG A 176 7.48 2.91 5.25
CA ARG A 176 8.84 2.34 5.28
C ARG A 176 9.70 2.89 6.41
N PHE A 177 9.66 4.20 6.63
CA PHE A 177 10.47 4.81 7.68
C PHE A 177 10.11 4.26 9.06
N ASN A 178 8.82 4.24 9.39
CA ASN A 178 8.32 3.80 10.70
C ASN A 178 8.67 2.33 10.96
N PHE A 179 8.52 1.47 9.95
CA PHE A 179 8.88 0.05 10.10
C PHE A 179 10.39 -0.20 10.19
N LEU A 180 11.23 0.69 9.66
CA LEU A 180 12.69 0.56 9.78
C LEU A 180 13.24 1.10 11.10
N GLN A 181 12.56 2.04 11.78
CA GLN A 181 13.11 2.67 12.99
C GLN A 181 13.48 1.70 14.10
N PRO A 182 12.64 0.73 14.48
CA PRO A 182 12.98 -0.19 15.57
C PRO A 182 14.25 -0.99 15.24
N SER A 183 14.41 -1.42 13.99
CA SER A 183 15.62 -2.14 13.55
C SER A 183 16.89 -1.29 13.60
N ASN A 184 16.80 0.00 13.24
CA ASN A 184 17.93 0.91 13.30
C ASN A 184 18.33 1.21 14.76
N TRP A 185 17.33 1.38 15.63
CA TRP A 185 17.55 1.57 17.05
C TRP A 185 18.25 0.34 17.67
N ILE A 186 17.73 -0.87 17.42
CA ILE A 186 18.35 -2.11 17.90
C ILE A 186 19.79 -2.23 17.39
N TYR A 187 20.01 -2.03 16.09
CA TYR A 187 21.33 -2.14 15.48
C TYR A 187 22.36 -1.16 16.09
N ALA A 188 21.94 0.09 16.37
CA ALA A 188 22.80 1.10 16.97
C ALA A 188 23.24 0.75 18.42
N HIS A 189 22.44 -0.06 19.13
CA HIS A 189 22.72 -0.49 20.50
C HIS A 189 23.41 -1.86 20.57
N LEU A 190 23.69 -2.50 19.43
CA LEU A 190 24.46 -3.74 19.42
C LEU A 190 25.95 -3.50 19.74
N PRO A 191 26.62 -4.43 20.44
CA PRO A 191 28.08 -4.43 20.56
C PRO A 191 28.76 -4.33 19.20
N GLN A 192 29.85 -3.57 19.09
CA GLN A 192 30.55 -3.29 17.83
C GLN A 192 30.90 -4.57 17.03
N ARG A 193 31.25 -5.66 17.73
CA ARG A 193 31.54 -6.98 17.11
C ARG A 193 30.37 -7.58 16.32
N LEU A 194 29.13 -7.19 16.63
CA LEU A 194 27.89 -7.65 15.98
C LEU A 194 27.36 -6.68 14.92
N GLN A 195 27.92 -5.47 14.81
CA GLN A 195 27.52 -4.45 13.83
C GLN A 195 28.05 -4.76 12.42
N LYS A 196 27.65 -5.92 11.87
CA LYS A 196 28.00 -6.38 10.53
C LYS A 196 26.90 -6.02 9.53
N PRO A 197 27.22 -5.79 8.24
CA PRO A 197 26.21 -5.46 7.22
C PRO A 197 25.07 -6.47 7.12
N PHE A 198 25.38 -7.76 7.21
CA PHE A 198 24.39 -8.83 7.20
C PHE A 198 23.42 -8.77 8.40
N VAL A 199 23.93 -8.44 9.59
CA VAL A 199 23.10 -8.29 10.80
C VAL A 199 22.16 -7.10 10.64
N ARG A 200 22.66 -5.97 10.12
CA ARG A 200 21.83 -4.81 9.81
C ARG A 200 20.70 -5.15 8.84
N GLN A 201 21.03 -5.80 7.73
CA GLN A 201 20.06 -6.19 6.70
C GLN A 201 19.01 -7.16 7.27
N SER A 202 19.44 -8.16 8.03
CA SER A 202 18.55 -9.15 8.65
C SER A 202 17.59 -8.49 9.63
N LEU A 203 18.08 -7.63 10.53
CA LEU A 203 17.24 -6.88 11.46
C LEU A 203 16.23 -6.01 10.71
N GLN A 204 16.68 -5.27 9.70
CA GLN A 204 15.80 -4.41 8.91
C GLN A 204 14.69 -5.21 8.21
N LEU A 205 15.01 -6.34 7.59
CA LEU A 205 14.02 -7.15 6.88
C LEU A 205 13.05 -7.82 7.86
N TYR A 206 13.54 -8.59 8.84
CA TYR A 206 12.67 -9.35 9.73
C TYR A 206 11.81 -8.47 10.63
N ILE A 207 12.34 -7.35 11.12
CA ILE A 207 11.54 -6.43 11.96
C ILE A 207 10.53 -5.69 11.09
N ALA A 208 10.92 -5.15 9.94
CA ALA A 208 9.98 -4.39 9.11
C ALA A 208 8.83 -5.28 8.60
N PHE A 209 9.15 -6.47 8.08
CA PHE A 209 8.13 -7.41 7.62
C PHE A 209 7.37 -8.07 8.76
N GLY A 210 7.99 -8.31 9.92
CA GLY A 210 7.30 -8.80 11.12
C GLY A 210 6.27 -7.79 11.64
N LEU A 211 6.65 -6.51 11.77
CA LEU A 211 5.72 -5.44 12.18
C LEU A 211 4.61 -5.23 11.14
N SER A 212 4.95 -5.28 9.85
CA SER A 212 3.96 -5.21 8.78
C SER A 212 3.00 -6.39 8.82
N GLY A 213 3.51 -7.61 9.03
CA GLY A 213 2.71 -8.82 9.18
C GLY A 213 1.79 -8.77 10.37
N LEU A 214 2.26 -8.28 11.53
CA LEU A 214 1.44 -8.12 12.74
C LEU A 214 0.29 -7.13 12.52
N LEU A 215 0.57 -5.99 11.88
CA LEU A 215 -0.46 -5.00 11.54
C LEU A 215 -1.56 -5.60 10.66
N HIS A 216 -1.17 -6.36 9.64
CA HIS A 216 -2.12 -7.00 8.74
C HIS A 216 -2.85 -8.16 9.42
N ALA A 217 -2.18 -8.97 10.23
CA ALA A 217 -2.81 -10.02 11.03
C ALA A 217 -3.86 -9.46 12.00
N ALA A 218 -3.58 -8.32 12.64
CA ALA A 218 -4.58 -7.63 13.45
C ALA A 218 -5.80 -7.21 12.61
N GLY A 219 -5.58 -6.66 11.42
CA GLY A 219 -6.64 -6.34 10.46
C GLY A 219 -7.48 -7.57 10.10
N SER A 220 -6.82 -8.66 9.72
CA SER A 220 -7.41 -9.96 9.39
C SER A 220 -8.25 -10.52 10.53
N TYR A 221 -7.77 -10.44 11.77
CA TYR A 221 -8.49 -10.90 12.96
C TYR A 221 -9.79 -10.10 13.21
N THR A 222 -9.81 -8.82 12.81
CA THR A 222 -10.97 -7.93 12.97
C THR A 222 -11.94 -7.95 11.79
N GLN A 223 -11.73 -8.83 10.80
CA GLN A 223 -12.62 -8.94 9.64
C GLN A 223 -13.95 -9.63 9.98
N LEU A 224 -14.91 -9.53 9.05
CA LEU A 224 -16.28 -10.00 9.25
C LEU A 224 -16.39 -11.51 9.42
N ALA A 225 -15.59 -12.26 8.66
CA ALA A 225 -15.61 -13.72 8.65
C ALA A 225 -14.31 -14.30 9.22
N PRO A 226 -14.33 -15.53 9.77
CA PRO A 226 -13.14 -16.16 10.30
C PRO A 226 -12.02 -16.31 9.26
N THR A 227 -10.84 -15.76 9.58
CA THR A 227 -9.62 -15.76 8.76
C THR A 227 -8.52 -16.58 9.43
N LYS A 228 -7.30 -16.58 8.85
CA LYS A 228 -6.12 -17.22 9.45
C LYS A 228 -4.97 -16.20 9.61
N PRO A 229 -5.07 -15.27 10.59
CA PRO A 229 -4.17 -14.13 10.69
C PRO A 229 -2.67 -14.48 10.69
N PHE A 230 -2.26 -15.47 11.48
CA PHE A 230 -0.85 -15.85 11.60
C PHE A 230 -0.37 -16.84 10.52
N PRO A 231 -1.05 -17.98 10.29
CA PRO A 231 -0.59 -18.98 9.33
C PRO A 231 -0.64 -18.48 7.88
N ASN A 232 -1.51 -17.52 7.57
CA ASN A 232 -1.66 -16.98 6.23
C ASN A 232 -1.04 -15.59 6.11
N LEU A 233 -1.73 -14.56 6.63
CA LEU A 233 -1.39 -13.18 6.30
C LEU A 233 -0.09 -12.69 6.93
N PHE A 234 0.17 -13.00 8.21
CA PHE A 234 1.47 -12.72 8.83
C PHE A 234 2.60 -13.45 8.07
N LEU A 235 2.39 -14.75 7.77
CA LEU A 235 3.38 -15.56 7.07
C LEU A 235 3.72 -14.99 5.68
N PHE A 236 2.72 -14.51 4.93
CA PHE A 236 2.92 -13.81 3.66
C PHE A 236 3.95 -12.67 3.78
N PHE A 237 3.81 -11.81 4.79
CA PHE A 237 4.76 -10.72 5.02
C PHE A 237 6.09 -11.23 5.54
N PHE A 238 6.09 -12.14 6.50
CA PHE A 238 7.32 -12.64 7.13
C PHE A 238 8.24 -13.35 6.13
N LEU A 239 7.69 -14.09 5.16
CA LEU A 239 8.43 -14.79 4.11
C LEU A 239 9.13 -13.86 3.10
N GLN A 240 8.81 -12.57 3.06
CA GLN A 240 9.52 -11.63 2.16
C GLN A 240 10.99 -11.48 2.55
N ALA A 241 11.30 -11.53 3.84
CA ALA A 241 12.67 -11.41 4.35
C ALA A 241 13.61 -12.52 3.83
N PRO A 242 13.32 -13.82 4.02
CA PRO A 242 14.19 -14.87 3.49
C PRO A 242 14.28 -14.87 1.97
N ALA A 243 13.20 -14.55 1.24
CA ALA A 243 13.25 -14.47 -0.23
C ALA A 243 14.17 -13.34 -0.74
N ILE A 244 14.12 -12.17 -0.10
CA ILE A 244 15.02 -11.06 -0.41
C ILE A 244 16.47 -11.46 -0.10
N MET A 245 16.72 -12.06 1.06
CA MET A 245 18.06 -12.51 1.45
C MET A 245 18.60 -13.58 0.49
N PHE A 246 17.75 -14.51 0.04
CA PHE A 246 18.09 -15.51 -0.95
C PHE A 246 18.46 -14.86 -2.29
N GLN A 247 17.62 -13.95 -2.82
CA GLN A 247 17.92 -13.26 -4.08
C GLN A 247 19.24 -12.48 -4.00
N ASP A 248 19.48 -11.81 -2.86
CA ASP A 248 20.71 -11.05 -2.60
C ASP A 248 21.94 -11.99 -2.48
N PHE A 249 21.79 -13.15 -1.83
CA PHE A 249 22.83 -14.16 -1.75
C PHE A 249 23.23 -14.69 -3.14
N VAL A 250 22.25 -15.05 -3.97
CA VAL A 250 22.48 -15.50 -5.36
C VAL A 250 23.19 -14.41 -6.15
N ALA A 251 22.71 -13.17 -6.07
CA ALA A 251 23.30 -12.04 -6.79
C ALA A 251 24.76 -11.75 -6.39
N LYS A 252 25.11 -11.90 -5.10
CA LYS A 252 26.45 -11.58 -4.59
C LYS A 252 27.44 -12.72 -4.68
N ASN A 253 26.98 -13.98 -4.58
CA ASN A 253 27.86 -15.14 -4.43
C ASN A 253 27.81 -16.11 -5.62
N ILE A 254 26.72 -16.13 -6.39
CA ILE A 254 26.57 -17.07 -7.51
C ILE A 254 26.77 -16.35 -8.84
N VAL A 255 26.12 -15.20 -9.03
CA VAL A 255 26.24 -14.42 -10.27
C VAL A 255 27.67 -13.92 -10.48
N THR A 256 28.41 -13.66 -9.40
CA THR A 256 29.83 -13.26 -9.45
C THR A 256 30.79 -14.38 -9.87
N LEU A 257 30.34 -15.63 -9.85
CA LEU A 257 31.11 -16.79 -10.33
C LEU A 257 30.91 -17.06 -11.83
N LEU A 258 29.97 -16.36 -12.48
CA LEU A 258 29.76 -16.53 -13.92
C LEU A 258 31.00 -16.06 -14.69
N PRO A 259 31.39 -16.77 -15.77
CA PRO A 259 32.56 -16.39 -16.57
C PRO A 259 32.33 -15.11 -17.40
N PHE A 260 31.14 -14.51 -17.33
CA PHE A 260 30.77 -13.30 -18.04
C PHE A 260 29.96 -12.35 -17.14
N ASN A 261 30.02 -11.06 -17.44
CA ASN A 261 29.15 -10.08 -16.82
C ASN A 261 27.77 -10.11 -17.48
N PRO A 262 26.69 -10.50 -16.77
CA PRO A 262 25.38 -10.65 -17.38
C PRO A 262 24.86 -9.30 -17.91
N PRO A 263 24.37 -9.26 -19.17
CA PRO A 263 23.86 -8.03 -19.75
C PRO A 263 22.61 -7.53 -19.00
N ARG A 264 22.31 -6.25 -19.15
CA ARG A 264 21.21 -5.60 -18.41
C ARG A 264 19.86 -6.29 -18.61
N TRP A 265 19.54 -6.69 -19.84
CA TRP A 265 18.27 -7.36 -20.13
C TRP A 265 18.13 -8.67 -19.35
N LEU A 266 19.20 -9.47 -19.28
CA LEU A 266 19.18 -10.76 -18.59
C LEU A 266 18.93 -10.56 -17.08
N ARG A 267 19.65 -9.63 -16.45
CA ARG A 267 19.45 -9.29 -15.03
C ARG A 267 18.03 -8.79 -14.74
N ARG A 268 17.49 -7.95 -15.63
CA ARG A 268 16.12 -7.42 -15.51
C ARG A 268 15.08 -8.53 -15.66
N SER A 269 15.26 -9.42 -16.63
CA SER A 269 14.38 -10.58 -16.84
C SER A 269 14.41 -11.53 -15.65
N THR A 270 15.59 -11.86 -15.12
CA THR A 270 15.70 -12.73 -13.93
C THR A 270 15.08 -12.10 -12.69
N ASN A 271 15.25 -10.78 -12.49
CA ASN A 271 14.60 -10.06 -11.41
C ASN A 271 13.08 -10.09 -11.54
N PHE A 272 12.56 -9.83 -12.74
CA PHE A 272 11.13 -9.86 -13.02
C PHE A 272 10.55 -11.26 -12.78
N ILE A 273 11.15 -12.29 -13.36
CA ILE A 273 10.72 -13.68 -13.21
C ILE A 273 10.73 -14.08 -11.74
N PHE A 274 11.79 -13.73 -10.99
CA PHE A 274 11.86 -14.04 -9.56
C PHE A 274 10.72 -13.38 -8.78
N VAL A 275 10.47 -12.08 -8.99
CA VAL A 275 9.40 -11.35 -8.30
C VAL A 275 8.02 -11.91 -8.64
N VAL A 276 7.74 -12.16 -9.92
CA VAL A 276 6.43 -12.69 -10.36
C VAL A 276 6.23 -14.12 -9.86
N THR A 277 7.25 -14.98 -9.96
CA THR A 277 7.16 -16.36 -9.46
C THR A 277 6.97 -16.39 -7.96
N TRP A 278 7.74 -15.58 -7.22
CA TRP A 278 7.59 -15.45 -5.77
C TRP A 278 6.17 -14.98 -5.42
N ALA A 279 5.70 -13.89 -6.03
CA ALA A 279 4.35 -13.37 -5.80
C ALA A 279 3.25 -14.38 -6.15
N PHE A 280 3.44 -15.19 -7.20
CA PHE A 280 2.50 -16.25 -7.57
C PHE A 280 2.44 -17.36 -6.51
N LEU A 281 3.59 -17.77 -5.97
CA LEU A 281 3.68 -18.86 -4.99
C LEU A 281 3.12 -18.48 -3.61
N ILE A 282 3.47 -17.29 -3.11
CA ILE A 282 3.08 -16.87 -1.76
C ILE A 282 1.86 -15.94 -1.74
N GLY A 283 1.48 -15.35 -2.88
CA GLY A 283 0.35 -14.44 -3.01
C GLY A 283 -0.98 -14.99 -2.46
N PRO A 284 -1.32 -16.27 -2.64
CA PRO A 284 -2.55 -16.85 -2.09
C PRO A 284 -2.65 -16.72 -0.56
N LEU A 285 -1.53 -16.74 0.16
CA LEU A 285 -1.54 -16.53 1.62
C LEU A 285 -2.16 -15.19 2.01
N GLY A 286 -1.96 -14.14 1.22
CA GLY A 286 -2.57 -12.83 1.46
C GLY A 286 -3.94 -12.69 0.80
N ALA A 287 -4.04 -13.05 -0.49
CA ALA A 287 -5.24 -12.82 -1.29
C ALA A 287 -6.44 -13.65 -0.81
N ASP A 288 -6.21 -14.91 -0.40
CA ASP A 288 -7.27 -15.78 0.12
C ASP A 288 -7.79 -15.28 1.46
N ASP A 289 -6.90 -14.71 2.30
CA ASP A 289 -7.27 -14.17 3.60
C ASP A 289 -8.15 -12.92 3.44
N PHE A 290 -7.76 -12.03 2.54
CA PHE A 290 -8.56 -10.88 2.11
C PHE A 290 -9.94 -11.27 1.57
N ALA A 291 -9.99 -12.27 0.69
CA ALA A 291 -11.23 -12.80 0.16
C ALA A 291 -12.11 -13.39 1.26
N LYS A 292 -11.58 -14.33 2.06
CA LYS A 292 -12.32 -14.97 3.17
C LYS A 292 -12.86 -13.96 4.17
N GLY A 293 -12.04 -13.01 4.57
CA GLY A 293 -12.42 -11.98 5.53
C GLY A 293 -13.43 -10.96 4.99
N GLY A 294 -13.78 -11.04 3.69
CA GLY A 294 -14.80 -10.18 3.09
C GLY A 294 -14.32 -8.77 2.79
N ILE A 295 -13.00 -8.53 2.65
CA ILE A 295 -12.50 -7.19 2.30
C ILE A 295 -13.08 -6.71 0.96
N TRP A 296 -13.29 -7.65 0.04
CA TRP A 296 -13.84 -7.38 -1.29
C TRP A 296 -15.37 -7.22 -1.28
N LEU A 297 -16.04 -7.46 -0.15
CA LEU A 297 -17.47 -7.21 0.03
C LEU A 297 -17.77 -5.80 0.53
N VAL A 298 -16.79 -5.12 1.12
CA VAL A 298 -16.91 -3.71 1.51
C VAL A 298 -17.18 -2.86 0.27
N GLU A 299 -18.11 -1.91 0.35
CA GLU A 299 -18.43 -1.01 -0.75
C GLU A 299 -17.71 0.34 -0.57
N PRO A 300 -16.51 0.56 -1.17
CA PRO A 300 -15.71 1.75 -0.91
C PRO A 300 -16.22 2.99 -1.66
N VAL A 301 -17.05 2.82 -2.69
CA VAL A 301 -17.51 3.89 -3.56
C VAL A 301 -19.01 4.15 -3.38
N PRO A 302 -19.45 5.39 -3.10
CA PRO A 302 -20.87 5.69 -2.97
C PRO A 302 -21.61 5.64 -4.31
N LEU A 303 -20.92 5.99 -5.40
CA LEU A 303 -21.45 6.08 -6.75
C LEU A 303 -20.66 5.20 -7.72
N SER A 304 -21.34 4.33 -8.46
CA SER A 304 -20.76 3.47 -9.49
C SER A 304 -21.32 3.82 -10.87
N PRO A 305 -20.58 4.58 -11.69
CA PRO A 305 -20.94 4.78 -13.09
C PRO A 305 -21.08 3.46 -13.85
N ILE A 306 -20.22 2.47 -13.59
CA ILE A 306 -20.20 1.21 -14.35
C ILE A 306 -21.44 0.36 -14.04
N ARG A 307 -21.80 0.19 -12.75
CA ARG A 307 -23.07 -0.47 -12.40
C ARG A 307 -24.25 0.30 -12.96
N GLY A 308 -24.11 1.62 -13.00
CA GLY A 308 -25.11 2.50 -13.58
C GLY A 308 -25.37 2.31 -15.08
N LEU A 309 -24.38 1.86 -15.82
CA LEU A 309 -24.51 1.45 -17.22
C LEU A 309 -25.13 0.05 -17.40
N GLY A 310 -25.51 -0.62 -16.30
CA GLY A 310 -26.15 -1.93 -16.32
C GLY A 310 -25.20 -3.11 -16.14
N PHE A 311 -23.92 -2.88 -15.84
CA PHE A 311 -22.94 -3.95 -15.58
C PHE A 311 -22.95 -4.45 -14.11
N GLY A 312 -23.84 -3.91 -13.27
CA GLY A 312 -24.01 -4.36 -11.89
C GLY A 312 -24.84 -5.64 -11.78
N ALA A 313 -24.95 -6.16 -10.56
CA ALA A 313 -25.89 -7.25 -10.28
C ALA A 313 -27.34 -6.77 -10.45
N GLU A 314 -28.27 -7.70 -10.66
CA GLU A 314 -29.69 -7.39 -10.83
C GLU A 314 -30.23 -6.52 -9.66
N GLY A 315 -30.93 -5.44 -9.99
CA GLY A 315 -31.45 -4.48 -9.01
C GLY A 315 -30.42 -3.52 -8.40
N GLN A 316 -29.15 -3.56 -8.85
CA GLN A 316 -28.18 -2.52 -8.54
C GLN A 316 -28.27 -1.34 -9.53
N GLY A 317 -27.96 -0.15 -9.03
CA GLY A 317 -27.93 1.07 -9.83
C GLY A 317 -26.68 1.90 -9.50
N TRP A 318 -26.70 3.17 -9.90
CA TRP A 318 -25.56 4.08 -9.73
C TRP A 318 -25.24 4.32 -8.26
N TRP A 319 -26.25 4.30 -7.39
CA TRP A 319 -26.10 4.51 -5.95
C TRP A 319 -25.82 3.19 -5.23
N CYS A 320 -24.62 3.07 -4.65
CA CYS A 320 -24.12 1.81 -4.09
C CYS A 320 -24.38 1.68 -2.58
N TRP A 321 -24.30 2.77 -1.83
CA TRP A 321 -24.51 2.75 -0.38
C TRP A 321 -26.00 2.70 -0.03
N LYS A 322 -26.46 1.54 0.43
CA LYS A 322 -27.86 1.32 0.84
C LYS A 322 -27.91 1.00 2.35
N GLY A 323 -28.96 1.43 3.03
CA GLY A 323 -29.18 1.18 4.46
C GLY A 323 -28.70 2.29 5.40
N GLN A 324 -28.79 2.05 6.70
CA GLN A 324 -28.33 2.99 7.73
C GLN A 324 -26.82 2.85 7.94
N ALA A 325 -26.06 3.92 7.72
CA ALA A 325 -24.61 3.93 7.96
C ALA A 325 -24.25 3.76 9.45
N PHE A 326 -25.14 4.20 10.34
CA PHE A 326 -24.96 4.13 11.78
C PHE A 326 -26.20 3.54 12.41
N LYS A 327 -26.00 2.56 13.29
CA LYS A 327 -27.05 1.99 14.12
C LYS A 327 -26.63 2.10 15.58
N GLN A 328 -27.49 2.66 16.41
CA GLN A 328 -27.27 2.61 17.86
C GLN A 328 -27.33 1.13 18.29
N TRP A 329 -26.26 0.68 18.95
CA TRP A 329 -26.15 -0.64 19.52
C TRP A 329 -26.27 -0.53 21.04
N ARG A 330 -27.07 -1.41 21.63
CA ARG A 330 -27.22 -1.55 23.07
C ARG A 330 -27.17 -3.03 23.43
N GLY A 331 -26.17 -3.42 24.21
CA GLY A 331 -26.03 -4.74 24.81
C GLY A 331 -26.80 -4.84 26.13
N GLU A 332 -26.46 -5.87 26.89
CA GLU A 332 -27.18 -6.23 28.13
C GLU A 332 -26.87 -5.28 29.29
N LYS A 333 -25.64 -4.76 29.35
CA LYS A 333 -25.21 -3.90 30.45
C LYS A 333 -25.38 -2.43 30.10
N TRP A 334 -25.52 -1.58 31.11
CA TRP A 334 -25.75 -0.15 30.90
C TRP A 334 -24.59 0.57 30.20
N TRP A 335 -23.36 0.01 30.27
CA TRP A 335 -22.19 0.50 29.55
C TRP A 335 -22.00 -0.14 28.17
N ASP A 336 -22.82 -1.12 27.80
CA ASP A 336 -22.80 -1.74 26.48
C ASP A 336 -23.60 -0.86 25.50
N VAL A 337 -23.28 0.42 25.40
CA VAL A 337 -23.92 1.34 24.45
C VAL A 337 -22.87 1.84 23.47
N GLY A 338 -23.18 1.78 22.19
CA GLY A 338 -22.27 2.26 21.16
C GLY A 338 -22.99 2.62 19.87
N ILE A 339 -22.24 3.17 18.95
CA ILE A 339 -22.68 3.34 17.56
C ILE A 339 -22.00 2.26 16.75
N ARG A 340 -22.79 1.33 16.20
CA ARG A 340 -22.31 0.36 15.23
C ARG A 340 -22.30 1.03 13.86
N ILE A 341 -21.13 1.05 13.24
CA ILE A 341 -20.97 1.37 11.82
C ILE A 341 -21.35 0.10 11.05
N MET A 342 -22.34 0.20 10.17
CA MET A 342 -22.94 -0.96 9.47
C MET A 342 -22.25 -1.26 8.15
#